data_AF-A0A6A5U580-F1
#
_entry.id   AF-A0A6A5U580-F1
#
_cell.length_a   1.000
_cell.length_b   1.000
_cell.length_c   1.000
_cell.angle_alpha   90.00
_cell.angle_beta   90.00
_cell.angle_gamma   90.00
#
_symmetry.space_group_name_H-M   'P 1'
#
loop_
_entity.id
_entity.type
_entity.pdbx_description
1 polymer ?
#
loop_
_entity_poly.entity_id
_entity_poly.type
_entity_poly.pdbx_seq_one_letter_code
_entity_poly.pdbx_strand_id
1 'polypeptide(L)'
;MGRDRDVPQPGPARLSKGAGPDEWLEQAKQCKYLPEAEMKRLCEIVKECLMEESNIQPVRTPVTVCGDIHGQFYDLLELFRVAGGMPSDSPTAPIAPAIPSTIKPEDIEPPTTITDPRAKRKMKRRFQRDERYTGPASPNEEEDEDDEEEEERGRSRSITGRRSVEEESTAASTRNVPLGNGQQNFVFLGDFVDRGYFSLETFTLLMCLKAKFPDRVTLVRGNHESRQITQVYGFYEECQTKYGNASVWKACCQVFDFLALAAIVDGKVLCVHGGLSPEIRTLDQIRVVARAQEIPHEGAFCDLVWSDPEDVDTWAVSPRGAGWLFGDKVSSEFNHVNGLQLIARAHQLVNEGYKYHFKDKDVVTVWSAPNYCYRCGNVASIMNLGEDLKPEFQIFSAVPDHKRAVPAGRGTRGEYFL
;
A
#
# COMPACT_ATOMS: atom_id res chain seq x y z
N MET A 1 -15.49 -1.69 27.50
CA MET A 1 -14.50 -0.69 27.05
C MET A 1 -15.22 0.28 26.15
N GLY A 2 -15.28 1.57 26.52
CA GLY A 2 -15.94 2.59 25.69
C GLY A 2 -15.17 2.75 24.38
N ARG A 3 -15.88 2.76 23.25
CA ARG A 3 -15.28 3.11 21.96
C ARG A 3 -14.81 4.56 22.04
N ASP A 4 -13.59 4.80 21.58
CA ASP A 4 -13.03 6.15 21.47
C ASP A 4 -13.95 6.97 20.55
N ARG A 5 -14.33 8.18 20.99
CA ARG A 5 -15.40 8.97 20.34
C ARG A 5 -15.00 9.47 18.95
N ASP A 6 -13.70 9.48 18.67
CA ASP A 6 -13.12 10.01 17.44
C ASP A 6 -12.90 8.94 16.35
N VAL A 7 -13.23 7.67 16.63
CA VAL A 7 -13.10 6.59 15.64
C VAL A 7 -14.28 6.64 14.67
N PRO A 8 -14.05 6.76 13.35
CA PRO A 8 -15.10 6.66 12.34
C PRO A 8 -15.98 5.43 12.54
N GLN A 9 -17.29 5.58 12.43
CA GLN A 9 -18.24 4.48 12.69
C GLN A 9 -18.90 4.03 11.39
N PRO A 10 -18.77 2.74 11.03
CA PRO A 10 -19.29 2.25 9.77
C PRO A 10 -20.81 2.24 9.76
N GLY A 11 -21.39 2.50 8.59
CA GLY A 11 -22.84 2.44 8.39
C GLY A 11 -23.33 3.26 7.21
N PRO A 12 -24.64 3.31 6.97
CA PRO A 12 -25.20 4.12 5.89
C PRO A 12 -25.04 5.61 6.19
N ALA A 13 -24.66 6.37 5.17
CA ALA A 13 -24.60 7.83 5.21
C ALA A 13 -26.00 8.43 5.39
N ARG A 14 -26.08 9.51 6.18
CA ARG A 14 -27.31 10.31 6.33
C ARG A 14 -27.07 11.64 5.65
N LEU A 15 -27.73 11.82 4.51
CA LEU A 15 -27.49 12.93 3.60
C LEU A 15 -28.62 13.95 3.64
N SER A 16 -28.27 15.22 3.47
CA SER A 16 -29.22 16.31 3.27
C SER A 16 -29.91 16.19 1.90
N LYS A 17 -31.06 16.87 1.75
CA LYS A 17 -31.77 16.89 0.46
C LYS A 17 -30.93 17.66 -0.56
N GLY A 18 -30.51 16.97 -1.64
CA GLY A 18 -29.65 17.57 -2.65
C GLY A 18 -28.16 17.49 -2.33
N ALA A 19 -27.76 16.63 -1.38
CA ALA A 19 -26.36 16.35 -1.08
C ALA A 19 -25.53 16.08 -2.34
N GLY A 20 -24.36 16.73 -2.41
CA GLY A 20 -23.40 16.60 -3.50
C GLY A 20 -22.03 16.12 -3.04
N PRO A 21 -21.01 16.21 -3.91
CA PRO A 21 -19.67 15.65 -3.67
C PRO A 21 -19.01 16.06 -2.34
N ASP A 22 -19.20 17.30 -1.90
CA ASP A 22 -18.62 17.78 -0.62
C ASP A 22 -19.21 17.02 0.59
N GLU A 23 -20.53 16.89 0.66
CA GLU A 23 -21.19 16.16 1.74
C GLU A 23 -20.89 14.65 1.65
N TRP A 24 -20.82 14.09 0.44
CA TRP A 24 -20.46 12.69 0.23
C TRP A 24 -19.05 12.40 0.75
N LEU A 25 -18.09 13.29 0.48
CA LEU A 25 -16.72 13.18 0.98
C LEU A 25 -16.69 13.21 2.51
N GLU A 26 -17.43 14.12 3.14
CA GLU A 26 -17.50 14.19 4.62
C GLU A 26 -18.11 12.92 5.24
N GLN A 27 -19.12 12.31 4.61
CA GLN A 27 -19.65 11.02 5.07
C GLN A 27 -18.64 9.88 4.82
N ALA A 28 -17.96 9.87 3.67
CA ALA A 28 -16.98 8.85 3.34
C ALA A 28 -15.80 8.85 4.33
N LYS A 29 -15.31 10.02 4.75
CA LYS A 29 -14.30 10.17 5.82
C LYS A 29 -14.71 9.53 7.14
N GLN A 30 -16.02 9.43 7.39
CA GLN A 30 -16.60 8.84 8.59
C GLN A 30 -16.88 7.33 8.46
N CYS A 31 -16.32 6.66 7.44
CA CYS A 31 -16.56 5.25 7.14
C CYS A 31 -18.03 4.97 6.78
N LYS A 32 -18.74 5.95 6.19
CA LYS A 32 -20.15 5.78 5.84
C LYS A 32 -20.34 5.59 4.34
N TYR A 33 -21.00 4.50 3.96
CA TYR A 33 -21.33 4.23 2.56
C TYR A 33 -22.56 5.01 2.12
N LEU A 34 -22.52 5.53 0.88
CA LEU A 34 -23.60 6.36 0.34
C LEU A 34 -24.85 5.52 0.05
N PRO A 35 -26.06 6.11 0.08
CA PRO A 35 -27.25 5.42 -0.43
C PRO A 35 -27.07 5.10 -1.93
N GLU A 36 -27.79 4.08 -2.41
CA GLU A 36 -27.55 3.49 -3.74
C GLU A 36 -27.60 4.51 -4.89
N ALA A 37 -28.55 5.44 -4.86
CA ALA A 37 -28.71 6.44 -5.91
C ALA A 37 -27.52 7.42 -5.97
N GLU A 38 -27.03 7.85 -4.82
CA GLU A 38 -25.88 8.74 -4.67
C GLU A 38 -24.58 8.03 -5.02
N MET A 39 -24.43 6.76 -4.63
CA MET A 39 -23.29 5.94 -5.01
C MET A 39 -23.20 5.77 -6.54
N LYS A 40 -24.34 5.49 -7.21
CA LYS A 40 -24.40 5.44 -8.67
C LYS A 40 -24.05 6.78 -9.32
N ARG A 41 -24.54 7.89 -8.76
CA ARG A 41 -24.18 9.24 -9.25
C ARG A 41 -22.68 9.53 -9.11
N LEU A 42 -22.08 9.14 -7.98
CA LEU A 42 -20.64 9.24 -7.79
C LEU A 42 -19.88 8.41 -8.84
N CYS A 43 -20.30 7.16 -9.09
CA CYS A 43 -19.69 6.32 -10.13
C CYS A 43 -19.76 6.98 -11.51
N GLU A 44 -20.89 7.57 -11.89
CA GLU A 44 -21.01 8.25 -13.18
C GLU A 44 -20.09 9.48 -13.28
N ILE A 45 -20.03 10.32 -12.25
CA ILE A 45 -19.13 11.48 -12.21
C ILE A 45 -17.67 11.04 -12.35
N VAL A 46 -17.25 10.03 -11.59
CA VAL A 46 -15.86 9.55 -11.63
C VAL A 46 -15.54 8.90 -12.97
N LYS A 47 -16.48 8.14 -13.54
CA LYS A 47 -16.33 7.55 -14.87
C LYS A 47 -16.12 8.62 -15.93
N GLU A 48 -16.89 9.71 -15.91
CA GLU A 48 -16.69 10.84 -16.82
C GLU A 48 -15.28 11.44 -16.66
N CYS A 49 -14.81 11.66 -15.43
CA CYS A 49 -13.43 12.13 -15.20
C CYS A 49 -12.38 11.15 -15.77
N LEU A 50 -12.55 9.85 -15.51
CA LEU A 50 -11.59 8.82 -15.94
C LEU A 50 -11.62 8.58 -17.45
N MET A 51 -12.72 8.85 -18.14
CA MET A 51 -12.82 8.74 -19.60
C MET A 51 -11.90 9.75 -20.32
N GLU A 52 -11.63 10.89 -19.71
CA GLU A 52 -10.76 11.94 -20.27
C GLU A 52 -9.27 11.68 -20.00
N GLU A 53 -8.94 10.77 -19.07
CA GLU A 53 -7.56 10.45 -18.72
C GLU A 53 -6.85 9.57 -19.76
N SER A 54 -5.51 9.67 -19.82
CA SER A 54 -4.70 8.78 -20.64
C SER A 54 -4.49 7.43 -19.93
N ASN A 55 -4.17 6.36 -20.67
CA ASN A 55 -3.77 5.10 -20.04
C ASN A 55 -2.52 5.28 -19.17
N ILE A 56 -1.63 6.20 -19.56
CA ILE A 56 -0.53 6.68 -18.71
C ILE A 56 -0.84 8.13 -18.33
N GLN A 57 -1.35 8.34 -17.12
CA GLN A 57 -1.71 9.67 -16.65
C GLN A 57 -0.45 10.47 -16.26
N PRO A 58 -0.20 11.66 -16.86
CA PRO A 58 0.90 12.52 -16.44
C PRO A 58 0.63 13.12 -15.06
N VAL A 59 1.63 13.09 -14.18
CA VAL A 59 1.54 13.65 -12.83
C VAL A 59 2.77 14.51 -12.56
N ARG A 60 2.59 15.64 -11.86
CA ARG A 60 3.69 16.53 -11.48
C ARG A 60 4.11 16.30 -10.04
N THR A 61 5.37 16.55 -9.72
CA THR A 61 5.81 16.71 -8.34
C THR A 61 5.26 18.01 -7.72
N PRO A 62 5.13 18.10 -6.38
CA PRO A 62 5.31 17.02 -5.42
C PRO A 62 4.17 15.98 -5.46
N VAL A 63 4.51 14.70 -5.33
CA VAL A 63 3.55 13.59 -5.37
C VAL A 63 3.83 12.53 -4.31
N THR A 64 2.76 12.01 -3.72
CA THR A 64 2.78 10.83 -2.85
C THR A 64 2.23 9.62 -3.61
N VAL A 65 3.06 8.60 -3.79
CA VAL A 65 2.71 7.32 -4.42
C VAL A 65 2.38 6.30 -3.33
N CYS A 66 1.21 5.66 -3.47
CA CYS A 66 0.63 4.71 -2.52
C CYS A 66 0.44 3.36 -3.22
N GLY A 67 0.79 2.27 -2.53
CA GLY A 67 0.53 0.89 -2.99
C GLY A 67 -0.86 0.39 -2.61
N ASP A 68 -0.97 -0.94 -2.48
CA ASP A 68 -2.21 -1.67 -2.18
C ASP A 68 -2.87 -1.21 -0.88
N ILE A 69 -4.21 -1.18 -0.85
CA ILE A 69 -5.02 -0.73 0.30
C ILE A 69 -5.96 -1.83 0.79
N HIS A 70 -6.53 -2.62 -0.13
CA HIS A 70 -7.36 -3.81 0.14
C HIS A 70 -8.43 -3.61 1.22
N GLY A 71 -9.27 -2.59 1.06
CA GLY A 71 -10.40 -2.36 1.97
C GLY A 71 -10.04 -2.13 3.45
N GLN A 72 -8.78 -1.82 3.75
CA GLN A 72 -8.32 -1.45 5.10
C GLN A 72 -8.54 0.04 5.36
N PHE A 73 -9.81 0.45 5.39
CA PHE A 73 -10.23 1.86 5.46
C PHE A 73 -9.55 2.68 6.58
N TYR A 74 -9.44 2.14 7.79
CA TYR A 74 -8.82 2.87 8.91
C TYR A 74 -7.33 3.09 8.68
N ASP A 75 -6.66 2.14 8.04
CA ASP A 75 -5.25 2.26 7.69
C ASP A 75 -5.06 3.24 6.51
N LEU A 76 -6.03 3.39 5.61
CA LEU A 76 -6.06 4.47 4.60
C LEU A 76 -6.18 5.86 5.24
N LEU A 77 -6.95 6.02 6.33
CA LEU A 77 -6.99 7.30 7.06
C LEU A 77 -5.65 7.61 7.73
N GLU A 78 -4.97 6.59 8.27
CA GLU A 78 -3.62 6.73 8.81
C GLU A 78 -2.61 7.08 7.71
N LEU A 79 -2.72 6.47 6.52
CA LEU A 79 -1.93 6.81 5.35
C LEU A 79 -2.04 8.30 5.02
N PHE A 80 -3.26 8.85 4.95
CA PHE A 80 -3.44 10.29 4.72
C PHE A 80 -2.86 11.14 5.84
N ARG A 81 -2.96 10.70 7.10
CA ARG A 81 -2.35 11.41 8.24
C ARG A 81 -0.83 11.47 8.11
N VAL A 82 -0.19 10.35 7.74
CA VAL A 82 1.26 10.22 7.52
C VAL A 82 1.70 11.04 6.30
N ALA A 83 0.91 11.05 5.23
CA ALA A 83 1.15 11.89 4.05
C ALA A 83 1.02 13.40 4.33
N GLY A 84 0.60 13.81 5.53
CA GLY A 84 0.41 15.22 5.91
C GLY A 84 -0.98 15.78 5.58
N GLY A 85 -1.95 14.92 5.31
CA GLY A 85 -3.36 15.25 5.09
C GLY A 85 -3.91 14.70 3.78
N MET A 86 -5.24 14.73 3.67
CA MET A 86 -5.92 14.55 2.39
C MET A 86 -5.77 15.81 1.53
N PRO A 87 -5.92 15.71 0.19
CA PRO A 87 -6.06 16.87 -0.66
C PRO A 87 -7.17 17.82 -0.17
N SER A 88 -6.90 19.11 -0.17
CA SER A 88 -7.84 20.18 0.25
C SER A 88 -7.79 21.38 -0.69
N ASP A 89 -8.87 22.16 -0.74
CA ASP A 89 -8.95 23.40 -1.53
C ASP A 89 -8.06 24.52 -0.95
N SER A 90 -7.88 24.51 0.37
CA SER A 90 -7.05 25.48 1.09
C SER A 90 -5.76 24.83 1.58
N PRO A 91 -4.63 25.57 1.61
CA PRO A 91 -3.42 25.11 2.27
C PRO A 91 -3.73 24.76 3.73
N THR A 92 -3.51 23.52 4.13
CA THR A 92 -3.58 23.11 5.53
C THR A 92 -2.25 23.42 6.21
N ALA A 93 -2.31 23.85 7.48
CA ALA A 93 -1.10 23.88 8.29
C ALA A 93 -0.54 22.45 8.36
N PRO A 94 0.79 22.26 8.22
CA PRO A 94 1.37 20.93 8.29
C PRO A 94 0.96 20.29 9.62
N ILE A 95 0.29 19.14 9.52
CA ILE A 95 -0.14 18.39 10.71
C ILE A 95 1.14 17.89 11.37
N ALA A 96 1.48 18.45 12.54
CA ALA A 96 2.58 17.93 13.34
C ALA A 96 2.30 16.44 13.64
N PRO A 97 3.30 15.54 13.49
CA PRO A 97 3.08 14.12 13.76
C PRO A 97 2.72 13.95 15.24
N ALA A 98 1.42 13.82 15.51
CA ALA A 98 0.96 13.41 16.82
C ALA A 98 1.28 11.92 16.97
N ILE A 99 2.26 11.61 17.82
CA ILE A 99 2.76 10.26 18.20
C ILE A 99 3.78 9.69 17.17
N PRO A 100 4.89 9.05 17.61
CA PRO A 100 5.83 8.38 16.71
C PRO A 100 5.21 7.07 16.22
N SER A 101 4.25 7.14 15.29
CA SER A 101 3.83 5.97 14.50
C SER A 101 4.51 5.90 13.13
N THR A 102 5.23 6.96 12.75
CA THR A 102 6.11 6.95 11.59
C THR A 102 7.42 6.28 11.97
N ILE A 103 7.63 5.09 11.41
CA ILE A 103 8.88 4.35 11.53
C ILE A 103 9.81 4.93 10.47
N LYS A 104 11.04 5.29 10.83
CA LYS A 104 12.01 5.66 9.81
C LYS A 104 12.62 4.40 9.20
N PRO A 105 13.02 4.40 7.92
CA PRO A 105 13.71 3.26 7.33
C PRO A 105 14.92 2.76 8.15
N GLU A 106 15.66 3.69 8.77
CA GLU A 106 16.80 3.40 9.66
C GLU A 106 16.43 2.61 10.93
N ASP A 107 15.17 2.57 11.33
CA ASP A 107 14.69 1.85 12.52
C ASP A 107 14.36 0.36 12.23
N ILE A 108 14.40 -0.07 10.96
CA ILE A 108 14.03 -1.43 10.52
C ILE A 108 15.26 -2.32 10.31
N GLU A 109 16.46 -1.76 10.17
CA GLU A 109 17.68 -2.56 10.01
C GLU A 109 18.02 -3.31 11.32
N PRO A 110 18.23 -4.64 11.28
CA PRO A 110 18.65 -5.37 12.46
C PRO A 110 20.06 -4.89 12.89
N PRO A 111 20.34 -4.76 14.21
CA PRO A 111 21.64 -4.33 14.67
C PRO A 111 22.73 -5.26 14.11
N THR A 112 23.75 -4.67 13.49
CA THR A 112 24.87 -5.38 12.83
C THR A 112 25.68 -6.26 13.77
N THR A 113 25.41 -6.20 15.08
CA THR A 113 26.04 -7.04 16.10
C THR A 113 25.04 -7.45 17.18
N ILE A 114 24.77 -8.75 17.27
CA ILE A 114 24.04 -9.34 18.41
C ILE A 114 25.03 -9.41 19.58
N THR A 115 24.92 -8.45 20.50
CA THR A 115 25.76 -8.37 21.70
C THR A 115 25.25 -9.24 22.85
N ASP A 116 24.00 -9.74 22.78
CA ASP A 116 23.39 -10.56 23.83
C ASP A 116 23.74 -12.07 23.65
N PRO A 117 24.50 -12.67 24.59
CA PRO A 117 24.85 -14.08 24.56
C PRO A 117 23.62 -15.02 24.59
N ARG A 118 22.52 -14.61 25.22
CA ARG A 118 21.28 -15.40 25.32
C ARG A 118 20.53 -15.45 23.98
N ALA A 119 20.50 -14.34 23.25
CA ALA A 119 19.92 -14.27 21.91
C ALA A 119 20.69 -15.17 20.91
N LYS A 120 22.03 -15.16 20.98
CA LYS A 120 22.90 -16.00 20.15
C LYS A 120 22.67 -17.50 20.41
N ARG A 121 22.50 -17.89 21.68
CA ARG A 121 22.23 -19.30 22.09
C ARG A 121 20.83 -19.77 21.69
N LYS A 122 19.82 -18.89 21.77
CA LYS A 122 18.43 -19.19 21.36
C LYS A 122 18.30 -19.35 19.84
N MET A 123 19.06 -18.58 19.07
CA MET A 123 19.09 -18.69 17.60
C MET A 123 19.78 -20.00 17.17
N LYS A 124 20.93 -20.35 17.77
CA LYS A 124 21.64 -21.62 17.49
C LYS A 124 20.78 -22.87 17.78
N ARG A 125 20.02 -22.88 18.89
CA ARG A 125 19.09 -23.97 19.22
C ARG A 125 17.87 -24.07 18.29
N ARG A 126 17.49 -22.98 17.60
CA ARG A 126 16.34 -22.97 16.68
C ARG A 126 16.69 -23.58 15.32
N PHE A 127 17.94 -23.41 14.87
CA PHE A 127 18.43 -23.90 13.58
C PHE A 127 18.83 -25.39 13.59
N GLN A 128 19.23 -25.95 14.74
CA GLN A 128 19.58 -27.38 14.86
C GLN A 128 18.37 -28.32 14.93
N ARG A 129 17.14 -27.78 14.97
CA ARG A 129 15.91 -28.55 15.22
C ARG A 129 15.03 -28.69 13.97
N ASP A 130 15.53 -28.29 12.81
CA ASP A 130 14.86 -28.39 11.52
C ASP A 130 15.44 -29.59 10.74
N GLU A 131 14.64 -30.64 10.52
CA GLU A 131 15.06 -31.89 9.88
C GLU A 131 15.42 -31.74 8.38
N ARG A 132 15.34 -30.53 7.82
CA ARG A 132 15.69 -30.21 6.42
C ARG A 132 16.98 -29.40 6.25
N TYR A 133 17.80 -29.27 7.30
CA TYR A 133 19.06 -28.54 7.22
C TYR A 133 20.24 -29.44 6.79
N THR A 134 20.71 -29.28 5.55
CA THR A 134 21.93 -29.92 5.02
C THR A 134 23.07 -28.91 4.88
N GLY A 135 23.56 -28.39 6.01
CA GLY A 135 24.80 -27.61 6.08
C GLY A 135 26.05 -28.49 6.25
N PRO A 136 27.25 -28.01 5.89
CA PRO A 136 28.44 -28.85 5.83
C PRO A 136 28.91 -29.28 7.23
N ALA A 137 29.13 -30.58 7.40
CA ALA A 137 29.77 -31.14 8.59
C ALA A 137 31.26 -30.77 8.59
N SER A 138 31.78 -30.34 9.73
CA SER A 138 33.21 -30.37 10.02
C SER A 138 33.45 -30.68 11.51
N PRO A 139 34.56 -31.37 11.82
CA PRO A 139 34.63 -32.31 12.95
C PRO A 139 35.27 -31.70 14.20
N ASN A 140 35.04 -32.42 15.32
CA ASN A 140 35.58 -32.32 16.67
C ASN A 140 34.55 -31.89 17.73
N GLU A 141 34.02 -32.90 18.41
CA GLU A 141 34.13 -33.18 19.87
C GLU A 141 34.45 -31.94 20.74
N GLU A 142 33.74 -31.66 21.83
CA GLU A 142 33.58 -32.54 23.01
C GLU A 142 32.18 -32.43 23.63
N GLU A 143 31.76 -33.54 24.23
CA GLU A 143 30.57 -33.70 25.09
C GLU A 143 30.81 -33.00 26.43
N ASP A 144 29.81 -32.27 26.94
CA ASP A 144 29.74 -31.94 28.37
C ASP A 144 28.28 -32.01 28.82
N GLU A 145 28.10 -32.83 29.86
CA GLU A 145 26.87 -33.23 30.53
C GLU A 145 26.25 -32.08 31.35
N ASP A 146 24.94 -32.22 31.58
CA ASP A 146 24.13 -31.77 32.71
C ASP A 146 24.45 -30.43 33.41
N ASP A 147 23.43 -29.57 33.48
CA ASP A 147 23.07 -28.91 34.74
C ASP A 147 21.63 -28.34 34.64
N GLU A 148 20.74 -28.95 35.42
CA GLU A 148 19.45 -28.40 35.81
C GLU A 148 19.67 -27.37 36.91
N GLU A 149 19.42 -26.07 36.67
CA GLU A 149 19.05 -25.17 37.77
C GLU A 149 18.00 -24.13 37.34
N GLU A 150 17.01 -24.04 38.23
CA GLU A 150 15.94 -23.06 38.30
C GLU A 150 16.48 -21.64 38.39
N GLU A 151 15.69 -20.63 37.96
CA GLU A 151 15.60 -19.44 38.81
C GLU A 151 14.34 -18.60 38.59
N GLU A 152 13.88 -18.12 39.74
CA GLU A 152 12.71 -17.34 40.06
C GLU A 152 12.71 -15.89 39.55
N ARG A 153 11.53 -15.30 39.73
CA ARG A 153 11.15 -13.89 39.56
C ARG A 153 12.10 -12.91 40.26
N GLY A 154 12.40 -11.79 39.57
CA GLY A 154 13.07 -10.65 40.20
C GLY A 154 12.77 -9.33 39.51
N ARG A 155 12.13 -8.41 40.24
CA ARG A 155 11.64 -7.08 39.81
C ARG A 155 12.76 -6.07 39.47
N SER A 156 12.39 -5.20 38.54
CA SER A 156 12.77 -3.80 38.30
C SER A 156 13.77 -3.12 39.24
N ARG A 157 14.70 -2.36 38.65
CA ARG A 157 15.11 -1.04 39.18
C ARG A 157 15.63 -0.11 38.09
N SER A 158 15.05 1.08 38.07
CA SER A 158 15.51 2.30 37.40
C SER A 158 16.86 2.77 37.95
N ILE A 159 17.69 3.39 37.12
CA ILE A 159 18.61 4.45 37.56
C ILE A 159 18.90 5.42 36.42
N THR A 160 18.74 6.69 36.77
CA THR A 160 19.05 7.92 36.05
C THR A 160 20.56 8.18 35.95
N GLY A 161 21.02 8.78 34.85
CA GLY A 161 22.38 9.33 34.77
C GLY A 161 22.60 10.20 33.54
N ARG A 162 22.50 11.52 33.71
CA ARG A 162 22.93 12.54 32.74
C ARG A 162 24.44 12.53 32.58
N ARG A 163 24.93 12.69 31.34
CA ARG A 163 26.12 13.50 31.04
C ARG A 163 26.05 14.06 29.62
N SER A 164 26.15 15.38 29.56
CA SER A 164 26.25 16.24 28.38
C SER A 164 27.68 16.24 27.84
N VAL A 165 27.82 16.15 26.52
CA VAL A 165 28.95 16.70 25.77
C VAL A 165 28.35 17.37 24.54
N GLU A 166 28.54 18.69 24.44
CA GLU A 166 28.27 19.49 23.26
C GLU A 166 29.43 19.32 22.27
N GLU A 167 29.13 18.96 21.03
CA GLU A 167 29.99 19.26 19.89
C GLU A 167 29.13 19.88 18.79
N GLU A 168 29.39 21.16 18.51
CA GLU A 168 28.89 21.88 17.34
C GLU A 168 29.48 21.26 16.07
N SER A 169 28.62 20.81 15.16
CA SER A 169 28.98 20.70 13.75
C SER A 169 27.88 21.36 12.91
N THR A 170 28.27 22.45 12.26
CA THR A 170 27.46 23.20 11.31
C THR A 170 27.38 22.44 9.99
N ALA A 171 26.33 21.65 9.82
CA ALA A 171 25.83 21.25 8.52
C ALA A 171 24.33 21.54 8.50
N ALA A 172 23.90 22.41 7.58
CA ALA A 172 22.51 22.74 7.37
C ALA A 172 21.75 21.47 6.93
N SER A 173 21.20 20.74 7.90
CA SER A 173 20.17 19.74 7.68
C SER A 173 18.97 20.47 7.07
N THR A 174 18.74 20.25 5.78
CA THR A 174 17.47 20.53 5.14
C THR A 174 16.42 19.79 5.95
N ARG A 175 15.63 20.55 6.72
CA ARG A 175 14.64 20.02 7.64
C ARG A 175 13.64 19.18 6.84
N ASN A 176 13.33 17.96 7.32
CA ASN A 176 12.16 17.19 6.93
C ASN A 176 10.90 18.04 7.13
N VAL A 177 10.48 18.76 6.10
CA VAL A 177 9.18 19.43 6.08
C VAL A 177 8.19 18.42 5.51
N PRO A 178 7.12 18.05 6.23
CA PRO A 178 6.05 17.26 5.64
C PRO A 178 5.58 17.96 4.37
N LEU A 179 5.61 17.26 3.23
CA LEU A 179 5.13 17.78 1.94
C LEU A 179 3.63 18.15 1.98
N GLY A 180 2.89 17.67 3.00
CA GLY A 180 1.47 17.90 3.16
C GLY A 180 1.12 19.30 3.64
N ASN A 181 0.93 20.22 2.70
CA ASN A 181 0.15 21.44 2.90
C ASN A 181 -1.28 21.29 2.32
N GLY A 182 -1.72 20.06 2.02
CA GLY A 182 -3.02 19.79 1.41
C GLY A 182 -3.08 20.06 -0.10
N GLN A 183 -1.96 20.48 -0.73
CA GLN A 183 -1.86 20.71 -2.17
C GLN A 183 -1.12 19.61 -2.94
N GLN A 184 -0.55 18.61 -2.26
CA GLN A 184 0.23 17.57 -2.94
C GLN A 184 -0.64 16.65 -3.83
N ASN A 185 -0.01 16.09 -4.85
CA ASN A 185 -0.62 15.09 -5.72
C ASN A 185 -0.55 13.70 -5.08
N PHE A 186 -1.49 12.83 -5.42
CA PHE A 186 -1.51 11.44 -5.00
C PHE A 186 -1.66 10.51 -6.21
N VAL A 187 -0.85 9.46 -6.23
CA VAL A 187 -1.00 8.33 -7.14
C VAL A 187 -1.27 7.09 -6.31
N PHE A 188 -2.44 6.48 -6.47
CA PHE A 188 -2.77 5.19 -5.85
C PHE A 188 -2.62 4.09 -6.89
N LEU A 189 -1.74 3.12 -6.61
CA LEU A 189 -1.32 2.07 -7.54
C LEU A 189 -2.28 0.87 -7.60
N GLY A 190 -3.58 1.06 -7.39
CA GLY A 190 -4.58 -0.02 -7.46
C GLY A 190 -4.76 -0.83 -6.18
N ASP A 191 -5.55 -1.90 -6.30
CA ASP A 191 -5.91 -2.82 -5.23
C ASP A 191 -6.54 -2.09 -4.04
N PHE A 192 -7.62 -1.37 -4.34
CA PHE A 192 -8.42 -0.62 -3.38
C PHE A 192 -9.37 -1.52 -2.60
N VAL A 193 -9.84 -2.58 -3.27
CA VAL A 193 -10.91 -3.46 -2.80
C VAL A 193 -10.41 -4.86 -2.45
N ASP A 194 -11.36 -5.69 -1.97
CA ASP A 194 -11.18 -7.06 -1.50
C ASP A 194 -10.30 -7.20 -0.25
N ARG A 195 -10.36 -8.40 0.34
CA ARG A 195 -9.64 -8.83 1.54
C ARG A 195 -10.08 -8.07 2.79
N GLY A 196 -9.98 -6.75 2.84
CA GLY A 196 -10.45 -5.94 3.96
C GLY A 196 -11.97 -6.00 4.15
N TYR A 197 -12.42 -5.39 5.24
CA TYR A 197 -13.84 -5.38 5.62
C TYR A 197 -14.61 -4.19 5.05
N PHE A 198 -13.90 -3.18 4.56
CA PHE A 198 -14.44 -1.86 4.24
C PHE A 198 -14.01 -1.44 2.82
N SER A 199 -14.05 -2.37 1.87
CA SER A 199 -13.65 -2.11 0.49
C SER A 199 -14.55 -1.06 -0.17
N LEU A 200 -15.85 -1.12 0.13
CA LEU A 200 -16.82 -0.15 -0.35
C LEU A 200 -16.50 1.25 0.17
N GLU A 201 -16.28 1.42 1.47
CA GLU A 201 -15.95 2.73 2.05
C GLU A 201 -14.60 3.25 1.57
N THR A 202 -13.60 2.37 1.46
CA THR A 202 -12.28 2.69 0.90
C THR A 202 -12.42 3.24 -0.52
N PHE A 203 -13.12 2.52 -1.39
CA PHE A 203 -13.28 2.94 -2.78
C PHE A 203 -14.18 4.17 -2.91
N THR A 204 -15.25 4.29 -2.11
CA THR A 204 -16.08 5.51 -2.04
C THR A 204 -15.25 6.73 -1.65
N LEU A 205 -14.36 6.62 -0.65
CA LEU A 205 -13.51 7.74 -0.24
C LEU A 205 -12.57 8.18 -1.37
N LEU A 206 -11.91 7.22 -2.04
CA LEU A 206 -11.03 7.51 -3.18
C LEU A 206 -11.79 8.10 -4.37
N MET A 207 -13.00 7.60 -4.67
CA MET A 207 -13.87 8.16 -5.70
C MET A 207 -14.32 9.59 -5.38
N CYS A 208 -14.70 9.88 -4.13
CA CYS A 208 -15.04 11.24 -3.70
C CYS A 208 -13.84 12.20 -3.85
N LEU A 209 -12.64 11.75 -3.48
CA LEU A 209 -11.41 12.52 -3.67
C LEU A 209 -11.09 12.73 -5.15
N LYS A 210 -11.28 11.72 -6.00
CA LYS A 210 -11.11 11.83 -7.45
C LYS A 210 -12.09 12.82 -8.07
N ALA A 211 -13.36 12.74 -7.70
CA ALA A 211 -14.39 13.65 -8.19
C ALA A 211 -14.15 15.11 -7.78
N LYS A 212 -13.64 15.34 -6.56
CA LYS A 212 -13.36 16.69 -6.05
C LYS A 212 -12.01 17.25 -6.53
N PHE A 213 -11.02 16.39 -6.73
CA PHE A 213 -9.64 16.78 -7.06
C PHE A 213 -9.09 15.97 -8.24
N PRO A 214 -9.73 16.05 -9.43
CA PRO A 214 -9.41 15.20 -10.57
C PRO A 214 -7.95 15.35 -11.04
N ASP A 215 -7.37 16.55 -10.94
CA ASP A 215 -5.99 16.82 -11.35
C ASP A 215 -4.92 16.43 -10.32
N ARG A 216 -5.34 16.10 -9.09
CA ARG A 216 -4.42 15.82 -7.96
C ARG A 216 -4.50 14.40 -7.45
N VAL A 217 -5.54 13.66 -7.80
CA VAL A 217 -5.73 12.26 -7.39
C VAL A 217 -5.79 11.39 -8.63
N THR A 218 -4.77 10.57 -8.81
CA THR A 218 -4.66 9.59 -9.89
C THR A 218 -4.91 8.20 -9.32
N LEU A 219 -5.85 7.48 -9.92
CA LEU A 219 -6.21 6.11 -9.54
C LEU A 219 -5.77 5.17 -10.67
N VAL A 220 -4.74 4.38 -10.41
CA VAL A 220 -4.26 3.32 -11.31
C VAL A 220 -5.04 2.04 -11.00
N ARG A 221 -5.32 1.24 -12.03
CA ARG A 221 -6.04 -0.03 -11.91
C ARG A 221 -5.13 -1.11 -11.33
N GLY A 222 -5.56 -1.76 -10.25
CA GLY A 222 -4.95 -2.99 -9.75
C GLY A 222 -5.63 -4.23 -10.32
N ASN A 223 -5.07 -5.41 -10.03
CA ASN A 223 -5.67 -6.65 -10.50
C ASN A 223 -6.98 -6.99 -9.76
N HIS A 224 -7.18 -6.44 -8.56
CA HIS A 224 -8.42 -6.58 -7.80
C HIS A 224 -9.57 -5.71 -8.31
N GLU A 225 -9.32 -4.69 -9.13
CA GLU A 225 -10.36 -3.93 -9.83
C GLU A 225 -10.89 -4.68 -11.07
N SER A 226 -11.31 -5.92 -10.83
CA SER A 226 -11.81 -6.92 -11.79
C SER A 226 -13.12 -7.53 -11.29
N ARG A 227 -14.05 -7.81 -12.21
CA ARG A 227 -15.30 -8.51 -11.89
C ARG A 227 -15.03 -9.91 -11.37
N GLN A 228 -14.08 -10.62 -11.98
CA GLN A 228 -13.79 -12.01 -11.62
C GLN A 228 -13.17 -12.12 -10.22
N ILE A 229 -12.21 -11.24 -9.91
CA ILE A 229 -11.52 -11.24 -8.62
C ILE A 229 -12.48 -10.82 -7.49
N THR A 230 -13.24 -9.73 -7.68
CA THR A 230 -14.14 -9.20 -6.64
C THR A 230 -15.30 -10.12 -6.28
N GLN A 231 -15.67 -11.05 -7.16
CA GLN A 231 -16.67 -12.09 -6.87
C GLN A 231 -16.19 -13.13 -5.87
N VAL A 232 -14.87 -13.32 -5.75
CA VAL A 232 -14.25 -14.36 -4.92
C VAL A 232 -13.67 -13.79 -3.63
N TYR A 233 -13.12 -12.57 -3.66
CA TYR A 233 -12.28 -12.05 -2.57
C TYR A 233 -12.94 -11.00 -1.67
N GLY A 234 -14.26 -10.83 -1.79
CA GLY A 234 -15.12 -10.23 -0.77
C GLY A 234 -15.87 -8.96 -1.16
N PHE A 235 -15.43 -8.19 -2.16
CA PHE A 235 -16.08 -6.93 -2.50
C PHE A 235 -17.51 -7.09 -3.03
N TYR A 236 -17.77 -8.15 -3.82
CA TYR A 236 -19.12 -8.48 -4.28
C TYR A 236 -20.06 -8.75 -3.10
N GLU A 237 -19.64 -9.60 -2.16
CA GLU A 237 -20.42 -9.97 -0.97
C GLU A 237 -20.66 -8.76 -0.07
N GLU A 238 -19.65 -7.90 0.09
CA GLU A 238 -19.75 -6.65 0.85
C GLU A 238 -20.84 -5.73 0.29
N CYS A 239 -20.84 -5.50 -1.04
CA CYS A 239 -21.88 -4.72 -1.71
C CYS A 239 -23.27 -5.35 -1.55
N GLN A 240 -23.37 -6.67 -1.79
CA GLN A 240 -24.63 -7.41 -1.69
C GLN A 240 -25.21 -7.33 -0.27
N THR A 241 -24.36 -7.41 0.76
CA THR A 241 -24.76 -7.32 2.17
C THR A 241 -25.26 -5.92 2.53
N LYS A 242 -24.58 -4.86 2.06
CA LYS A 242 -24.90 -3.47 2.42
C LYS A 242 -26.11 -2.90 1.68
N TYR A 243 -26.34 -3.32 0.43
CA TYR A 243 -27.42 -2.80 -0.43
C TYR A 243 -28.55 -3.81 -0.69
N GLY A 244 -28.38 -5.08 -0.31
CA GLY A 244 -29.34 -6.15 -0.59
C GLY A 244 -29.39 -6.58 -2.06
N ASN A 245 -28.54 -6.01 -2.92
CA ASN A 245 -28.49 -6.30 -4.36
C ASN A 245 -27.11 -5.96 -4.95
N ALA A 246 -26.84 -6.48 -6.16
CA ALA A 246 -25.54 -6.32 -6.83
C ALA A 246 -25.41 -5.02 -7.65
N SER A 247 -26.37 -4.10 -7.59
CA SER A 247 -26.38 -2.94 -8.50
C SER A 247 -25.25 -1.97 -8.23
N VAL A 248 -24.84 -1.78 -6.97
CA VAL A 248 -23.70 -0.92 -6.62
C VAL A 248 -22.38 -1.56 -7.04
N TRP A 249 -22.22 -2.87 -6.84
CA TRP A 249 -21.05 -3.60 -7.33
C TRP A 249 -20.89 -3.45 -8.85
N LYS A 250 -21.98 -3.62 -9.62
CA LYS A 250 -21.97 -3.41 -11.08
C LYS A 250 -21.53 -1.98 -11.44
N ALA A 251 -22.03 -0.97 -10.74
CA ALA A 251 -21.64 0.42 -10.97
C ALA A 251 -20.16 0.68 -10.65
N CYS A 252 -19.63 0.08 -9.58
CA CYS A 252 -18.20 0.17 -9.26
C CYS A 252 -17.33 -0.53 -10.31
N CYS A 253 -17.74 -1.71 -10.79
CA CYS A 253 -17.03 -2.40 -11.87
C CYS A 253 -17.02 -1.62 -13.19
N GLN A 254 -18.07 -0.83 -13.46
CA GLN A 254 -18.06 0.09 -14.60
C GLN A 254 -17.03 1.21 -14.42
N VAL A 255 -16.79 1.69 -13.21
CA VAL A 255 -15.70 2.65 -12.93
C VAL A 255 -14.33 1.98 -13.12
N PHE A 256 -14.17 0.73 -12.67
CA PHE A 256 -12.91 -0.01 -12.80
C PHE A 256 -12.40 -0.07 -14.25
N ASP A 257 -13.31 -0.21 -15.22
CA ASP A 257 -12.96 -0.28 -16.63
C ASP A 257 -12.24 0.98 -17.15
N PHE A 258 -12.44 2.14 -16.51
CA PHE A 258 -11.85 3.40 -16.96
C PHE A 258 -10.61 3.84 -16.16
N LEU A 259 -10.28 3.15 -15.06
CA LEU A 259 -9.08 3.43 -14.27
C LEU A 259 -7.82 3.42 -15.16
N ALA A 260 -6.89 4.35 -14.91
CA ALA A 260 -5.64 4.44 -15.67
C ALA A 260 -4.81 3.16 -15.50
N LEU A 261 -4.03 2.79 -16.52
CA LEU A 261 -3.15 1.61 -16.44
C LEU A 261 -1.81 1.93 -15.75
N ALA A 262 -1.40 3.19 -15.84
CA ALA A 262 -0.19 3.68 -15.22
C ALA A 262 -0.28 5.21 -15.01
N ALA A 263 0.69 5.74 -14.26
CA ALA A 263 0.98 7.16 -14.18
C ALA A 263 2.46 7.42 -14.52
N ILE A 264 2.78 8.62 -14.97
CA ILE A 264 4.16 9.04 -15.26
C ILE A 264 4.46 10.35 -14.53
N VAL A 265 5.31 10.28 -13.51
CA VAL A 265 5.70 11.45 -12.71
C VAL A 265 6.84 12.18 -13.40
N ASP A 266 6.62 13.44 -13.76
CA ASP A 266 7.57 14.34 -14.44
C ASP A 266 8.31 13.72 -15.64
N GLY A 267 7.68 12.75 -16.32
CA GLY A 267 8.27 12.05 -17.46
C GLY A 267 9.41 11.07 -17.10
N LYS A 268 9.65 10.81 -15.81
CA LYS A 268 10.84 10.10 -15.32
C LYS A 268 10.56 8.91 -14.42
N VAL A 269 9.45 8.88 -13.69
CA VAL A 269 9.08 7.75 -12.84
C VAL A 269 7.78 7.12 -13.32
N LEU A 270 7.86 5.89 -13.83
CA LEU A 270 6.69 5.12 -14.23
C LEU A 270 6.06 4.49 -12.99
N CYS A 271 4.76 4.71 -12.82
CA CYS A 271 3.95 4.17 -11.75
C CYS A 271 2.94 3.18 -12.31
N VAL A 272 3.04 1.89 -11.97
CA VAL A 272 2.16 0.82 -12.48
C VAL A 272 1.79 -0.12 -11.34
N HIS A 273 0.63 -0.80 -11.37
CA HIS A 273 0.27 -1.70 -10.28
C HIS A 273 1.19 -2.94 -10.23
N GLY A 274 1.16 -3.74 -11.30
CA GLY A 274 1.92 -4.98 -11.48
C GLY A 274 3.36 -4.69 -11.89
N GLY A 275 3.63 -4.81 -13.19
CA GLY A 275 4.99 -4.67 -13.69
C GLY A 275 5.04 -4.54 -15.20
N LEU A 276 6.13 -5.03 -15.79
CA LEU A 276 6.38 -4.93 -17.22
C LEU A 276 5.72 -6.09 -17.99
N SER A 277 5.60 -5.93 -19.30
CA SER A 277 5.09 -6.94 -20.23
C SER A 277 6.11 -7.21 -21.35
N PRO A 278 6.30 -8.46 -21.80
CA PRO A 278 7.12 -8.76 -22.96
C PRO A 278 6.57 -8.15 -24.26
N GLU A 279 5.29 -7.77 -24.30
CA GLU A 279 4.65 -7.11 -25.46
C GLU A 279 4.87 -5.59 -25.47
N ILE A 280 5.31 -5.01 -24.34
CA ILE A 280 5.45 -3.56 -24.15
C ILE A 280 6.93 -3.23 -23.95
N ARG A 281 7.52 -2.63 -24.97
CA ARG A 281 8.89 -2.09 -24.96
C ARG A 281 8.91 -0.58 -24.74
N THR A 282 7.85 0.14 -25.13
CA THR A 282 7.75 1.60 -24.98
C THR A 282 6.49 2.06 -24.26
N LEU A 283 6.56 3.25 -23.64
CA LEU A 283 5.40 3.88 -23.00
C LEU A 283 4.23 4.10 -23.98
N ASP A 284 4.51 4.40 -25.24
CA ASP A 284 3.48 4.62 -26.25
C ASP A 284 2.63 3.37 -26.53
N GLN A 285 3.19 2.17 -26.34
CA GLN A 285 2.42 0.93 -26.45
C GLN A 285 1.39 0.81 -25.32
N ILE A 286 1.71 1.27 -24.10
CA ILE A 286 0.73 1.33 -23.00
C ILE A 286 -0.39 2.32 -23.34
N ARG A 287 -0.07 3.46 -23.98
CA ARG A 287 -1.05 4.51 -24.34
C ARG A 287 -2.16 4.01 -25.27
N VAL A 288 -1.90 2.99 -26.07
CA VAL A 288 -2.85 2.46 -27.07
C VAL A 288 -3.55 1.18 -26.64
N VAL A 289 -3.28 0.65 -25.43
CA VAL A 289 -4.01 -0.49 -24.87
C VAL A 289 -5.50 -0.14 -24.71
N ALA A 290 -6.40 -1.03 -25.15
CA ALA A 290 -7.82 -0.85 -24.90
C ALA A 290 -8.13 -1.12 -23.42
N ARG A 291 -8.17 -0.08 -22.57
CA ARG A 291 -8.37 -0.24 -21.12
C ARG A 291 -9.83 -0.44 -20.70
N ALA A 292 -10.78 0.10 -21.48
CA ALA A 292 -12.23 0.14 -21.20
C ALA A 292 -12.92 -1.23 -21.39
N GLN A 293 -12.45 -2.22 -20.64
CA GLN A 293 -12.94 -3.59 -20.63
C GLN A 293 -12.56 -4.29 -19.32
N GLU A 294 -13.08 -5.50 -19.12
CA GLU A 294 -12.57 -6.41 -18.09
C GLU A 294 -11.11 -6.76 -18.36
N ILE A 295 -10.33 -6.98 -17.30
CA ILE A 295 -8.93 -7.37 -17.40
C ILE A 295 -8.86 -8.73 -18.16
N PRO A 296 -8.17 -8.79 -19.31
CA PRO A 296 -7.99 -10.05 -20.04
C PRO A 296 -7.18 -11.07 -19.23
N HIS A 297 -7.28 -12.35 -19.58
CA HIS A 297 -6.50 -13.40 -18.92
C HIS A 297 -5.01 -13.42 -19.33
N GLU A 298 -4.65 -12.79 -20.45
CA GLU A 298 -3.29 -12.72 -21.00
C GLU A 298 -3.07 -11.43 -21.80
N GLY A 299 -1.83 -11.19 -22.20
CA GLY A 299 -1.39 -10.06 -23.02
C GLY A 299 -1.07 -8.80 -22.22
N ALA A 300 -0.65 -7.75 -22.93
CA ALA A 300 -0.13 -6.51 -22.37
C ALA A 300 -0.92 -5.92 -21.17
N PHE A 301 -2.26 -5.91 -21.23
CA PHE A 301 -3.07 -5.38 -20.14
C PHE A 301 -3.02 -6.28 -18.90
N CYS A 302 -3.15 -7.60 -19.08
CA CYS A 302 -3.00 -8.56 -17.98
C CYS A 302 -1.64 -8.41 -17.29
N ASP A 303 -0.58 -8.34 -18.09
CA ASP A 303 0.79 -8.26 -17.59
C ASP A 303 1.05 -6.99 -16.74
N LEU A 304 0.54 -5.83 -17.19
CA LEU A 304 0.72 -4.55 -16.47
C LEU A 304 0.16 -4.61 -15.04
N VAL A 305 -0.85 -5.43 -14.77
CA VAL A 305 -1.47 -5.55 -13.44
C VAL A 305 -1.08 -6.83 -12.70
N TRP A 306 -0.44 -7.83 -13.33
CA TRP A 306 -0.10 -9.11 -12.68
C TRP A 306 1.39 -9.44 -12.63
N SER A 307 2.23 -8.78 -13.43
CA SER A 307 3.67 -9.09 -13.50
C SER A 307 4.43 -8.67 -12.24
N ASP A 308 5.51 -9.40 -11.96
CA ASP A 308 6.33 -9.25 -10.76
C ASP A 308 7.84 -9.22 -11.06
N PRO A 309 8.62 -8.37 -10.37
CA PRO A 309 10.07 -8.48 -10.38
C PRO A 309 10.53 -9.73 -9.60
N GLU A 310 11.53 -10.44 -10.13
CA GLU A 310 12.14 -11.61 -9.49
C GLU A 310 13.62 -11.77 -9.90
N ASP A 311 14.41 -12.52 -9.13
CA ASP A 311 15.81 -12.85 -9.41
C ASP A 311 15.95 -13.83 -10.59
N VAL A 312 15.54 -13.37 -11.78
CA VAL A 312 15.70 -14.03 -13.08
C VAL A 312 16.45 -13.09 -14.04
N ASP A 313 17.08 -13.65 -15.07
CA ASP A 313 17.86 -12.85 -16.02
C ASP A 313 16.98 -11.98 -16.94
N THR A 314 15.85 -12.52 -17.41
CA THR A 314 14.96 -11.84 -18.37
C THR A 314 13.49 -12.02 -18.01
N TRP A 315 12.78 -12.94 -18.67
CA TRP A 315 11.37 -13.24 -18.43
C TRP A 315 11.21 -14.67 -17.95
N ALA A 316 10.31 -14.90 -17.01
CA ALA A 316 9.86 -16.24 -16.62
C ALA A 316 8.35 -16.27 -16.40
N VAL A 317 7.75 -17.45 -16.46
CA VAL A 317 6.30 -17.62 -16.25
C VAL A 317 5.95 -17.31 -14.80
N SER A 318 4.92 -16.48 -14.61
CA SER A 318 4.43 -16.13 -13.27
C SER A 318 3.75 -17.34 -12.60
N PRO A 319 4.06 -17.64 -11.32
CA PRO A 319 3.35 -18.66 -10.56
C PRO A 319 1.90 -18.27 -10.23
N ARG A 320 1.51 -17.01 -10.49
CA ARG A 320 0.14 -16.52 -10.29
C ARG A 320 -0.85 -17.07 -11.31
N GLY A 321 -0.36 -17.64 -12.41
CA GLY A 321 -1.18 -18.06 -13.55
C GLY A 321 -1.62 -16.92 -14.47
N ALA A 322 -1.10 -15.70 -14.24
CA ALA A 322 -1.30 -14.50 -15.03
C ALA A 322 -0.06 -13.59 -14.89
N GLY A 323 0.25 -12.83 -15.94
CA GLY A 323 1.45 -11.97 -16.00
C GLY A 323 2.77 -12.76 -16.09
N TRP A 324 3.87 -12.04 -15.92
CA TRP A 324 5.24 -12.56 -16.03
C TRP A 324 6.10 -12.21 -14.82
N LEU A 325 7.11 -13.02 -14.57
CA LEU A 325 8.27 -12.61 -13.78
C LEU A 325 9.25 -11.88 -14.70
N PHE A 326 9.79 -10.75 -14.25
CA PHE A 326 10.80 -9.99 -14.99
C PHE A 326 12.05 -9.70 -14.17
N GLY A 327 13.19 -9.74 -14.84
CA GLY A 327 14.53 -9.56 -14.29
C GLY A 327 15.11 -8.16 -14.47
N ASP A 328 16.33 -8.00 -13.96
CA ASP A 328 17.10 -6.75 -13.99
C ASP A 328 17.40 -6.25 -15.42
N LYS A 329 17.70 -7.14 -16.36
CA LYS A 329 17.95 -6.77 -17.77
C LYS A 329 16.71 -6.17 -18.42
N VAL A 330 15.53 -6.69 -18.08
CA VAL A 330 14.25 -6.22 -18.62
C VAL A 330 13.95 -4.81 -18.12
N SER A 331 14.06 -4.58 -16.80
CA SER A 331 13.81 -3.24 -16.23
C SER A 331 14.84 -2.23 -16.73
N SER A 332 16.12 -2.60 -16.77
CA SER A 332 17.20 -1.74 -17.24
C SER A 332 17.00 -1.32 -18.69
N GLU A 333 16.67 -2.25 -19.57
CA GLU A 333 16.39 -1.97 -20.99
C GLU A 333 15.16 -1.07 -21.14
N PHE A 334 14.06 -1.40 -20.46
CA PHE A 334 12.83 -0.62 -20.51
C PHE A 334 13.05 0.81 -20.01
N ASN A 335 13.75 0.97 -18.89
CA ASN A 335 14.09 2.27 -18.32
C ASN A 335 14.96 3.09 -19.27
N HIS A 336 15.98 2.46 -19.86
CA HIS A 336 16.86 3.12 -20.83
C HIS A 336 16.10 3.60 -22.08
N VAL A 337 15.30 2.72 -22.69
CA VAL A 337 14.53 3.02 -23.92
C VAL A 337 13.55 4.17 -23.70
N ASN A 338 12.92 4.22 -22.52
CA ASN A 338 11.88 5.20 -22.20
C ASN A 338 12.42 6.43 -21.44
N GLY A 339 13.73 6.49 -21.17
CA GLY A 339 14.36 7.60 -20.45
C GLY A 339 13.89 7.76 -19.00
N LEU A 340 13.52 6.65 -18.36
CA LEU A 340 13.02 6.57 -16.98
C LEU A 340 14.18 6.43 -15.99
N GLN A 341 13.96 6.89 -14.76
CA GLN A 341 14.87 6.74 -13.63
C GLN A 341 14.43 5.62 -12.68
N LEU A 342 13.13 5.35 -12.63
CA LEU A 342 12.53 4.42 -11.67
C LEU A 342 11.20 3.90 -12.19
N ILE A 343 10.92 2.62 -11.92
CA ILE A 343 9.57 2.04 -11.98
C ILE A 343 9.09 1.82 -10.55
N ALA A 344 8.04 2.53 -10.16
CA ALA A 344 7.35 2.34 -8.89
C ALA A 344 6.11 1.46 -9.09
N ARG A 345 5.99 0.40 -8.29
CA ARG A 345 4.94 -0.61 -8.40
C ARG A 345 4.40 -1.10 -7.06
N ALA A 346 3.33 -1.90 -7.05
CA ALA A 346 2.64 -2.36 -5.82
C ALA A 346 2.48 -3.91 -5.72
N HIS A 347 1.28 -4.50 -5.60
CA HIS A 347 0.88 -5.94 -5.77
C HIS A 347 1.56 -7.04 -4.92
N GLN A 348 2.86 -6.94 -4.66
CA GLN A 348 3.64 -7.90 -3.88
C GLN A 348 3.76 -7.40 -2.45
N LEU A 349 3.23 -8.20 -1.52
CA LEU A 349 3.44 -7.97 -0.10
C LEU A 349 4.94 -7.94 0.21
N VAL A 350 5.39 -6.82 0.80
CA VAL A 350 6.74 -6.64 1.32
C VAL A 350 6.64 -6.29 2.80
N ASN A 351 7.39 -7.00 3.65
CA ASN A 351 7.20 -6.93 5.11
C ASN A 351 7.56 -5.56 5.68
N GLU A 352 8.53 -4.89 5.05
CA GLU A 352 9.10 -3.59 5.41
C GLU A 352 8.31 -2.41 4.82
N GLY A 353 7.21 -2.69 4.11
CA GLY A 353 6.35 -1.68 3.49
C GLY A 353 6.87 -1.16 2.14
N TYR A 354 8.16 -1.30 1.82
CA TYR A 354 8.70 -1.12 0.48
C TYR A 354 9.91 -2.03 0.24
N LYS A 355 10.26 -2.27 -1.03
CA LYS A 355 11.45 -3.03 -1.43
C LYS A 355 11.99 -2.51 -2.75
N TYR A 356 13.26 -2.12 -2.78
CA TYR A 356 14.00 -1.98 -4.03
C TYR A 356 14.38 -3.35 -4.57
N HIS A 357 14.18 -3.54 -5.87
CA HIS A 357 14.59 -4.75 -6.58
C HIS A 357 15.85 -4.50 -7.37
N PHE A 358 16.55 -5.59 -7.66
CA PHE A 358 17.78 -5.62 -8.46
C PHE A 358 18.93 -4.79 -7.86
N LYS A 359 20.09 -4.88 -8.50
CA LYS A 359 21.31 -4.19 -8.06
C LYS A 359 21.22 -2.67 -8.22
N ASP A 360 20.61 -2.22 -9.32
CA ASP A 360 20.57 -0.82 -9.71
C ASP A 360 19.41 -0.04 -9.06
N LYS A 361 18.53 -0.74 -8.32
CA LYS A 361 17.40 -0.15 -7.57
C LYS A 361 16.49 0.70 -8.47
N ASP A 362 16.35 0.30 -9.72
CA ASP A 362 15.58 0.96 -10.76
C ASP A 362 14.11 0.49 -10.81
N VAL A 363 13.76 -0.45 -9.94
CA VAL A 363 12.38 -0.89 -9.66
C VAL A 363 12.15 -0.90 -8.15
N VAL A 364 11.01 -0.36 -7.71
CA VAL A 364 10.61 -0.37 -6.29
C VAL A 364 9.17 -0.83 -6.12
N THR A 365 8.95 -1.75 -5.18
CA THR A 365 7.63 -2.09 -4.68
C THR A 365 7.27 -1.22 -3.48
N VAL A 366 6.10 -0.61 -3.51
CA VAL A 366 5.48 0.17 -2.42
C VAL A 366 4.23 -0.58 -1.96
N TRP A 367 4.10 -0.81 -0.67
CA TRP A 367 2.98 -1.53 -0.07
C TRP A 367 2.32 -0.69 1.02
N SER A 368 1.02 -0.43 0.92
CA SER A 368 0.33 0.54 1.78
C SER A 368 -0.74 -0.06 2.70
N ALA A 369 -0.81 -1.39 2.81
CA ALA A 369 -1.75 -2.12 3.69
C ALA A 369 -1.03 -2.79 4.88
N PRO A 370 -0.91 -2.13 6.04
CA PRO A 370 -0.16 -2.68 7.17
C PRO A 370 -0.92 -3.83 7.84
N ASN A 371 -0.19 -4.80 8.41
CA ASN A 371 -0.72 -6.04 8.97
C ASN A 371 -1.79 -6.64 8.05
N TYR A 372 -1.40 -6.89 6.80
CA TYR A 372 -2.30 -7.29 5.73
C TYR A 372 -3.18 -8.48 6.12
N CYS A 373 -4.46 -8.42 5.71
CA CYS A 373 -5.49 -9.38 6.11
C CYS A 373 -5.61 -9.57 7.63
N TYR A 374 -5.19 -8.57 8.41
CA TYR A 374 -5.14 -8.57 9.87
C TYR A 374 -4.28 -9.69 10.49
N ARG A 375 -3.33 -10.25 9.71
CA ARG A 375 -2.54 -11.43 10.12
C ARG A 375 -1.08 -11.44 9.67
N CYS A 376 -0.72 -10.73 8.60
CA CYS A 376 0.62 -10.84 8.02
C CYS A 376 1.72 -10.16 8.85
N GLY A 377 1.37 -9.19 9.70
CA GLY A 377 2.32 -8.52 10.59
C GLY A 377 3.32 -7.57 9.91
N ASN A 378 3.20 -7.35 8.60
CA ASN A 378 3.99 -6.38 7.84
C ASN A 378 3.68 -4.94 8.27
N VAL A 379 4.62 -4.02 8.03
CA VAL A 379 4.36 -2.57 8.03
C VAL A 379 3.95 -2.12 6.63
N ALA A 380 3.53 -0.86 6.52
CA ALA A 380 3.18 -0.23 5.25
C ALA A 380 4.02 1.03 5.03
N SER A 381 4.11 1.48 3.78
CA SER A 381 4.78 2.73 3.44
C SER A 381 4.02 3.52 2.38
N ILE A 382 4.38 4.79 2.25
CA ILE A 382 4.13 5.65 1.10
C ILE A 382 5.45 6.18 0.58
N MET A 383 5.54 6.42 -0.73
CA MET A 383 6.72 7.00 -1.38
C MET A 383 6.43 8.44 -1.79
N ASN A 384 7.21 9.39 -1.30
CA ASN A 384 7.11 10.79 -1.68
C ASN A 384 8.20 11.15 -2.69
N LEU A 385 7.83 11.94 -3.69
CA LEU A 385 8.74 12.49 -4.69
C LEU A 385 8.60 14.01 -4.70
N GLY A 386 9.70 14.70 -4.39
CA GLY A 386 9.85 16.14 -4.61
C GLY A 386 10.38 16.44 -6.02
N GLU A 387 10.68 17.71 -6.30
CA GLU A 387 11.19 18.16 -7.61
C GLU A 387 12.53 17.50 -8.02
N ASP A 388 13.30 16.99 -7.05
CA ASP A 388 14.55 16.27 -7.31
C ASP A 388 14.35 14.79 -7.68
N LEU A 389 13.08 14.32 -7.67
CA LEU A 389 12.64 12.97 -7.98
C LEU A 389 13.32 11.88 -7.13
N LYS A 390 13.87 12.23 -5.97
CA LYS A 390 14.42 11.24 -5.05
C LYS A 390 13.31 10.62 -4.21
N PRO A 391 13.16 9.28 -4.23
CA PRO A 391 12.16 8.63 -3.40
C PRO A 391 12.44 8.77 -1.91
N GLU A 392 11.46 9.28 -1.16
CA GLU A 392 11.46 9.33 0.30
C GLU A 392 10.29 8.49 0.86
N PHE A 393 10.63 7.45 1.63
CA PHE A 393 9.62 6.53 2.19
C PHE A 393 9.21 6.94 3.59
N GLN A 394 7.90 7.00 3.83
CA GLN A 394 7.34 7.13 5.19
C GLN A 394 6.62 5.84 5.54
N ILE A 395 7.07 5.19 6.62
CA ILE A 395 6.58 3.87 7.03
C ILE A 395 5.63 4.02 8.21
N PHE A 396 4.54 3.26 8.22
CA PHE A 396 3.53 3.29 9.26
C PHE A 396 2.99 1.90 9.60
N SER A 397 2.55 1.76 10.85
CA SER A 397 1.98 0.52 11.37
C SER A 397 0.47 0.50 11.26
N ALA A 398 -0.11 -0.70 11.40
CA ALA A 398 -1.55 -0.87 11.43
C ALA A 398 -2.18 -0.09 12.60
N VAL A 399 -3.30 0.57 12.33
CA VAL A 399 -4.09 1.26 13.35
C VAL A 399 -4.48 0.27 14.47
N PRO A 400 -4.28 0.58 15.76
CA PRO A 400 -4.61 -0.36 16.83
C PRO A 400 -6.06 -0.85 16.79
N ASP A 401 -6.32 -2.09 17.25
CA ASP A 401 -7.65 -2.71 17.20
C ASP A 401 -8.76 -1.88 17.89
N HIS A 402 -8.41 -1.10 18.93
CA HIS A 402 -9.36 -0.23 19.62
C HIS A 402 -9.72 1.06 18.84
N LYS A 403 -8.98 1.37 17.77
CA LYS A 403 -9.18 2.54 16.89
C LYS A 403 -9.79 2.17 15.53
N ARG A 404 -10.27 0.94 15.38
CA ARG A 404 -10.95 0.46 14.17
C ARG A 404 -12.26 -0.23 14.53
N ALA A 405 -13.23 -0.20 13.63
CA ALA A 405 -14.42 -1.02 13.76
C ALA A 405 -14.18 -2.42 13.19
N VAL A 406 -14.83 -3.42 13.79
CA VAL A 406 -14.89 -4.79 13.28
C VAL A 406 -16.36 -5.12 13.02
N PRO A 407 -16.75 -5.56 11.81
CA PRO A 407 -18.13 -5.91 11.52
C PRO A 407 -18.67 -7.00 12.46
N ALA A 408 -19.92 -6.86 12.92
CA ALA A 408 -20.56 -7.86 13.78
C ALA A 408 -20.96 -9.11 12.97
N GLY A 409 -20.82 -10.30 13.57
CA GLY A 409 -21.31 -11.56 12.99
C GLY A 409 -20.38 -12.27 12.01
N ARG A 410 -19.20 -11.73 11.72
CA ARG A 410 -18.15 -12.47 11.01
C ARG A 410 -17.32 -13.25 12.03
N GLY A 411 -17.20 -14.57 11.84
CA GLY A 411 -16.46 -15.49 12.70
C GLY A 411 -14.99 -15.10 12.88
N THR A 412 -14.26 -15.88 13.68
CA THR A 412 -12.83 -15.64 13.96
C THR A 412 -12.05 -15.30 12.68
N ARG A 413 -11.18 -14.27 12.76
CA ARG A 413 -10.40 -13.64 11.67
C ARG A 413 -9.79 -14.58 10.60
N GLY A 414 -9.71 -15.89 10.81
CA GLY A 414 -9.11 -16.85 9.88
C GLY A 414 -10.00 -17.31 8.72
N GLU A 415 -11.34 -17.32 8.83
CA GLU A 415 -12.21 -17.92 7.79
C GLU A 415 -12.53 -16.98 6.63
N TYR A 416 -12.46 -15.66 6.82
CA TYR A 416 -12.84 -14.67 5.79
C TYR A 416 -11.76 -14.41 4.73
N PHE A 417 -10.50 -14.80 4.98
CA PHE A 417 -9.34 -14.45 4.15
C PHE A 417 -8.64 -15.68 3.56
N LEU A 418 -9.31 -16.83 3.55
CA LEU A 418 -8.85 -18.09 2.92
C LEU A 418 -9.33 -18.19 1.49
#